data_AF-A0A619AIS4-F1
#
_entry.id   AF-A0A619AIS4-F1
#
_cell.length_a   1.000
_cell.length_b   1.000
_cell.length_c   1.000
_cell.angle_alpha   90.00
_cell.angle_beta   90.00
_cell.angle_gamma   90.00
#
_symmetry.space_group_name_H-M   'P 1'
#
loop_
_entity.id
_entity.type
_entity.pdbx_description
1 polymer ?
#
loop_
_entity_poly.entity_id
_entity_poly.type
_entity_poly.pdbx_seq_one_letter_code
_entity_poly.pdbx_strand_id
1 'polypeptide(L)'
;MSVEYRKPESIYPEVSQVVMNILHALPTDSTDESVQKTNADARGVLEKLLSKLNKNIANLKDNAVWDRFTVAFYGETNAGKSIIIETLRILLKEESMLQRQKTFREFQQQHHITDADIEKLQKLIDDNKSKAEELHRATEFSHSQYGEKEEALQQQINIISEHIFSPQHDSFWKRLLRLWRKPPEQQEYARLLIKQHELNTEKISELSRLENQKNACETQSVELLHLQAEQQKN
;
A
#
# COMPACT_ATOMS: atom_id res chain seq x y z
N MET A 1 16.22 -18.75 45.45
CA MET A 1 17.61 -18.32 45.23
C MET A 1 17.59 -16.87 44.82
N SER A 2 17.93 -15.97 45.73
CA SER A 2 18.10 -14.55 45.44
C SER A 2 19.47 -14.37 44.78
N VAL A 3 19.48 -14.17 43.47
CA VAL A 3 20.69 -13.72 42.77
C VAL A 3 20.90 -12.27 43.21
N GLU A 4 21.94 -12.02 44.01
CA GLU A 4 22.35 -10.65 44.35
C GLU A 4 22.63 -9.89 43.06
N TYR A 5 21.80 -8.88 42.78
CA TYR A 5 21.89 -8.09 41.58
C TYR A 5 23.02 -7.07 41.75
N ARG A 6 24.26 -7.47 41.43
CA ARG A 6 25.36 -6.51 41.34
C ARG A 6 25.16 -5.63 40.11
N LYS A 7 25.19 -4.31 40.30
CA LYS A 7 25.22 -3.37 39.18
C LYS A 7 26.52 -3.59 38.41
N PRO A 8 26.48 -3.73 37.07
CA PRO A 8 27.69 -3.93 36.27
C PRO A 8 28.76 -2.85 36.49
N GLU A 9 28.31 -1.63 36.83
CA GLU A 9 29.14 -0.48 37.18
C GLU A 9 30.08 -0.72 38.38
N SER A 10 29.75 -1.66 39.27
CA SER A 10 30.54 -1.94 40.48
C SER A 10 31.86 -2.68 40.19
N ILE A 11 31.99 -3.26 39.00
CA ILE A 11 33.20 -4.01 38.58
C ILE A 11 34.41 -3.07 38.50
N TYR A 12 34.21 -1.83 38.05
CA TYR A 12 35.29 -0.86 37.86
C TYR A 12 35.99 -0.42 39.16
N PRO A 13 35.28 0.05 40.21
CA PRO A 13 35.91 0.37 41.48
C PRO A 13 36.54 -0.85 42.16
N GLU A 14 35.94 -2.05 42.02
CA GLU A 14 36.55 -3.30 42.54
C GLU A 14 37.92 -3.58 41.90
N VAL A 15 38.02 -3.49 40.58
CA VAL A 15 39.30 -3.70 39.85
C VAL A 15 40.33 -2.64 40.25
N SER A 16 39.93 -1.36 40.34
CA SER A 16 40.85 -0.29 40.76
C SER A 16 41.37 -0.52 42.19
N GLN A 17 40.49 -0.97 43.09
CA GLN A 17 40.85 -1.27 44.48
C GLN A 17 41.84 -2.43 44.59
N VAL A 18 41.67 -3.50 43.80
CA VAL A 18 42.62 -4.64 43.80
C VAL A 18 44.01 -4.19 43.36
N VAL A 19 44.13 -3.36 42.32
CA VAL A 19 45.44 -2.87 41.86
C VAL A 19 46.06 -1.92 42.89
N MET A 20 45.27 -1.07 43.55
CA MET A 20 45.76 -0.25 44.68
C MET A 20 46.27 -1.12 45.83
N ASN A 21 45.55 -2.19 46.18
CA ASN A 21 45.97 -3.10 47.24
C ASN A 21 47.31 -3.78 46.91
N ILE A 22 47.53 -4.18 45.65
CA ILE A 22 48.81 -4.73 45.19
C ILE A 22 49.93 -3.68 45.26
N LEU A 23 49.65 -2.43 44.88
CA LEU A 23 50.61 -1.34 45.00
C LEU A 23 51.02 -1.10 46.46
N HIS A 24 50.05 -1.14 47.38
CA HIS A 24 50.29 -0.97 48.83
C HIS A 24 51.01 -2.17 49.46
N ALA A 25 50.84 -3.38 48.91
CA ALA A 25 51.51 -4.58 49.38
C ALA A 25 52.99 -4.68 48.96
N LEU A 26 53.44 -3.88 47.99
CA LEU A 26 54.85 -3.81 47.62
C LEU A 26 55.66 -3.12 48.74
N PRO A 27 56.78 -3.70 49.22
CA PRO A 27 57.63 -3.06 50.22
C PRO A 27 58.31 -1.79 49.68
N THR A 28 58.39 -0.74 50.50
CA THR A 28 59.12 0.50 50.18
C THR A 28 60.59 0.45 50.59
N ASP A 29 60.89 -0.32 51.65
CA ASP A 29 62.22 -0.40 52.23
C ASP A 29 62.67 -1.87 52.28
N SER A 30 63.83 -2.13 51.66
CA SER A 30 64.49 -3.42 51.59
C SER A 30 65.93 -3.23 51.99
N THR A 31 66.49 -4.15 52.78
CA THR A 31 67.92 -4.17 53.12
C THR A 31 68.79 -4.59 51.94
N ASP A 32 68.21 -5.19 50.91
CA ASP A 32 68.87 -5.58 49.66
C ASP A 32 68.58 -4.52 48.57
N GLU A 33 69.63 -3.86 48.07
CA GLU A 33 69.57 -2.85 47.00
C GLU A 33 68.97 -3.39 45.70
N SER A 34 69.21 -4.66 45.37
CA SER A 34 68.67 -5.30 44.16
C SER A 34 67.15 -5.45 44.24
N VAL A 35 66.67 -5.87 45.41
CA VAL A 35 65.23 -6.02 45.70
C VAL A 35 64.55 -4.64 45.78
N GLN A 36 65.23 -3.64 46.35
CA GLN A 36 64.71 -2.28 46.43
C GLN A 36 64.53 -1.66 45.04
N LYS A 37 65.52 -1.82 44.16
CA LYS A 37 65.44 -1.35 42.77
C LYS A 37 64.34 -2.07 41.98
N THR A 38 64.24 -3.39 42.12
CA THR A 38 63.18 -4.19 41.47
C THR A 38 61.79 -3.79 41.94
N ASN A 39 61.61 -3.53 43.24
CA ASN A 39 60.33 -3.05 43.79
C ASN A 39 59.99 -1.63 43.31
N ALA A 40 60.97 -0.75 43.20
CA ALA A 40 60.77 0.60 42.66
C ALA A 40 60.34 0.57 41.18
N ASP A 41 60.99 -0.27 40.37
CA ASP A 41 60.62 -0.47 38.96
C ASP A 41 59.21 -1.07 38.83
N ALA A 42 58.89 -2.09 39.64
CA ALA A 42 57.56 -2.69 39.67
C ALA A 42 56.47 -1.68 40.05
N ARG A 43 56.71 -0.83 41.06
CA ARG A 43 55.81 0.28 41.43
C ARG A 43 55.60 1.25 40.27
N GLY A 44 56.67 1.69 39.62
CA GLY A 44 56.58 2.62 38.49
C GLY A 44 55.77 2.06 37.32
N VAL A 45 55.84 0.74 37.09
CA VAL A 45 54.99 0.06 36.10
C VAL A 45 53.54 -0.01 36.56
N LEU A 46 53.28 -0.39 37.81
CA LEU A 46 51.93 -0.47 38.37
C LEU A 46 51.23 0.89 38.44
N GLU A 47 51.93 1.97 38.79
CA GLU A 47 51.36 3.32 38.80
C GLU A 47 50.95 3.79 37.41
N LYS A 48 51.79 3.51 36.39
CA LYS A 48 51.45 3.78 34.99
C LYS A 48 50.25 2.94 34.54
N LEU A 49 50.17 1.68 34.95
CA LEU A 49 49.03 0.80 34.67
C LEU A 49 47.76 1.36 35.33
N LEU A 50 47.83 1.78 36.59
CA LEU A 50 46.71 2.30 37.37
C LEU A 50 46.20 3.62 36.78
N SER A 51 47.11 4.50 36.33
CA SER A 51 46.75 5.72 35.60
C SER A 51 46.01 5.41 34.29
N LYS A 52 46.49 4.43 33.50
CA LYS A 52 45.83 4.00 32.26
C LYS A 52 44.48 3.33 32.53
N LEU A 53 44.40 2.48 33.55
CA LEU A 53 43.17 1.81 33.98
C LEU A 53 42.11 2.83 34.39
N ASN A 54 42.46 3.80 35.24
CA ASN A 54 41.52 4.83 35.67
C ASN A 54 41.01 5.68 34.49
N LYS A 55 41.88 6.01 33.52
CA LYS A 55 41.45 6.69 32.29
C LYS A 55 40.49 5.84 31.46
N ASN A 56 40.78 4.55 31.29
CA ASN A 56 39.91 3.65 30.53
C ASN A 56 38.58 3.42 31.25
N ILE A 57 38.57 3.32 32.57
CA ILE A 57 37.36 3.22 33.39
C ILE A 57 36.51 4.48 33.23
N ALA A 58 37.11 5.67 33.29
CA ALA A 58 36.40 6.92 33.07
C ALA A 58 35.77 6.95 31.66
N ASN A 59 36.55 6.63 30.62
CA ASN A 59 36.05 6.54 29.25
C ASN A 59 34.90 5.53 29.11
N LEU A 60 35.02 4.35 29.72
CA LEU A 60 33.97 3.33 29.67
C LEU A 60 32.72 3.80 30.41
N LYS A 61 32.85 4.46 31.56
CA LYS A 61 31.72 4.99 32.31
C LYS A 61 30.96 6.06 31.53
N ASP A 62 31.68 6.89 30.77
CA ASP A 62 31.07 7.96 29.98
C ASP A 62 30.42 7.45 28.69
N ASN A 63 30.87 6.31 28.15
CA ASN A 63 30.42 5.78 26.85
C ASN A 63 29.55 4.53 26.94
N ALA A 64 29.55 3.82 28.07
CA ALA A 64 28.75 2.61 28.26
C ALA A 64 27.36 2.98 28.80
N VAL A 65 26.33 2.44 28.16
CA VAL A 65 24.94 2.60 28.59
C VAL A 65 24.54 1.36 29.38
N TRP A 66 24.59 1.45 30.72
CA TRP A 66 24.28 0.32 31.62
C TRP A 66 22.81 0.25 32.03
N ASP A 67 22.09 1.35 31.89
CA ASP A 67 20.70 1.53 32.29
C ASP A 67 19.69 1.29 31.16
N ARG A 68 20.17 1.15 29.91
CA ARG A 68 19.33 0.95 28.73
C ARG A 68 19.50 -0.44 28.15
N PHE A 69 18.44 -1.24 28.23
CA PHE A 69 18.33 -2.47 27.46
C PHE A 69 18.15 -2.12 25.97
N THR A 70 19.15 -2.47 25.14
CA THR A 70 19.16 -2.16 23.71
C THR A 70 18.93 -3.43 22.90
N VAL A 71 17.92 -3.40 22.02
CA VAL A 71 17.61 -4.48 21.08
C VAL A 71 17.82 -3.97 19.67
N ALA A 72 18.58 -4.70 18.86
CA ALA A 72 18.83 -4.39 17.45
C ALA A 72 18.18 -5.45 16.55
N PHE A 73 17.44 -4.99 15.53
CA PHE A 73 16.77 -5.84 14.55
C PHE A 73 17.51 -5.79 13.20
N TYR A 74 17.97 -6.94 12.72
CA TYR A 74 18.69 -7.09 11.45
C TYR A 74 17.91 -7.96 10.46
N GLY A 75 17.98 -7.64 9.17
CA GLY A 75 17.35 -8.42 8.09
C GLY A 75 17.09 -7.60 6.83
N GLU A 76 16.55 -8.22 5.78
CA GLU A 76 16.25 -7.59 4.49
C GLU A 76 15.04 -6.64 4.54
N THR A 77 14.96 -5.67 3.62
CA THR A 77 13.79 -4.80 3.46
C THR A 77 12.54 -5.65 3.26
N ASN A 78 11.40 -5.21 3.80
CA ASN A 78 10.12 -5.92 3.71
C ASN A 78 9.99 -7.23 4.51
N ALA A 79 11.01 -7.63 5.29
CA ALA A 79 10.92 -8.79 6.20
C ALA A 79 10.08 -8.54 7.48
N GLY A 80 9.31 -7.45 7.54
CA GLY A 80 8.45 -7.12 8.69
C GLY A 80 9.15 -6.55 9.93
N LYS A 81 10.44 -6.20 9.85
CA LYS A 81 11.19 -5.63 11.00
C LYS A 81 10.53 -4.40 11.62
N SER A 82 10.04 -3.48 10.79
CA SER A 82 9.34 -2.28 11.26
C SER A 82 8.04 -2.61 12.01
N ILE A 83 7.34 -3.67 11.59
CA ILE A 83 6.09 -4.12 12.24
C ILE A 83 6.40 -4.64 13.64
N ILE A 84 7.46 -5.44 13.79
CA ILE A 84 7.86 -5.97 15.10
C ILE A 84 8.25 -4.83 16.05
N ILE A 85 9.05 -3.87 15.56
CA ILE A 85 9.44 -2.69 16.35
C ILE A 85 8.19 -1.95 16.83
N GLU A 86 7.27 -1.64 15.93
CA GLU A 86 6.05 -0.91 16.28
C GLU A 86 5.16 -1.69 17.25
N THR A 87 5.03 -3.00 17.05
CA THR A 87 4.27 -3.88 17.95
C THR A 87 4.84 -3.85 19.36
N LEU A 88 6.17 -3.93 19.49
CA LEU A 88 6.83 -3.84 20.79
C LEU A 88 6.60 -2.49 21.46
N ARG A 89 6.66 -1.39 20.70
CA ARG A 89 6.39 -0.04 21.23
C ARG A 89 4.97 0.08 21.80
N ILE A 90 3.99 -0.52 21.12
CA ILE A 90 2.60 -0.56 21.59
C ILE A 90 2.47 -1.42 22.86
N LEU A 91 3.02 -2.64 22.85
CA LEU A 91 2.94 -3.58 23.98
C LEU A 91 3.63 -3.05 25.24
N LEU A 92 4.75 -2.36 25.06
CA LEU A 92 5.50 -1.70 26.13
C LEU A 92 4.91 -0.34 26.52
N LYS A 93 3.81 0.07 25.88
CA LYS A 93 3.08 1.32 26.18
C LYS A 93 3.98 2.56 26.07
N GLU A 94 4.76 2.65 25.01
CA GLU A 94 5.56 3.84 24.73
C GLU A 94 4.66 5.09 24.72
N GLU A 95 5.06 6.15 25.41
CA GLU A 95 4.26 7.37 25.59
C GLU A 95 3.81 7.98 24.25
N SER A 96 4.69 7.97 23.25
CA SER A 96 4.39 8.47 21.90
C SER A 96 3.22 7.70 21.23
N MET A 97 3.17 6.38 21.43
CA MET A 97 2.14 5.50 20.88
C MET A 97 0.82 5.65 21.62
N LEU A 98 0.87 5.81 22.95
CA LEU A 98 -0.31 6.12 23.75
C LEU A 98 -0.94 7.46 23.33
N GLN A 99 -0.10 8.49 23.13
CA GLN A 99 -0.57 9.79 22.69
C GLN A 99 -1.18 9.71 21.29
N ARG A 100 -0.53 9.02 20.34
CA ARG A 100 -1.07 8.79 19.00
C ARG A 100 -2.42 8.07 19.05
N GLN A 101 -2.56 7.03 19.85
CA GLN A 101 -3.83 6.31 20.02
C GLN A 101 -4.91 7.21 20.61
N LYS A 102 -4.57 8.06 21.59
CA LYS A 102 -5.49 9.02 22.18
C LYS A 102 -5.98 10.04 21.16
N THR A 103 -5.07 10.67 20.42
CA THR A 103 -5.40 11.62 19.35
C THR A 103 -6.29 10.98 18.29
N PHE A 104 -6.00 9.73 17.90
CA PHE A 104 -6.85 9.00 16.97
C PHE A 104 -8.27 8.78 17.49
N ARG A 105 -8.43 8.40 18.77
CA ARG A 105 -9.76 8.24 19.39
C ARG A 105 -10.50 9.57 19.52
N GLU A 106 -9.81 10.65 19.88
CA GLU A 106 -10.39 11.99 19.95
C GLU A 106 -10.89 12.44 18.57
N PHE A 107 -10.11 12.19 17.52
CA PHE A 107 -10.51 12.42 16.14
C PHE A 107 -11.75 11.60 15.77
N GLN A 108 -11.78 10.29 16.07
CA GLN A 108 -12.95 9.44 15.81
C GLN A 108 -14.21 9.98 16.50
N GLN A 109 -14.09 10.43 17.76
CA GLN A 109 -15.20 11.00 18.52
C GLN A 109 -15.66 12.34 17.93
N GLN A 110 -14.74 13.23 17.59
CA GLN A 110 -15.06 14.53 16.99
C GLN A 110 -15.84 14.37 15.68
N HIS A 111 -15.43 13.41 14.85
CA HIS A 111 -16.02 13.18 13.54
C HIS A 111 -17.18 12.17 13.55
N HIS A 112 -17.56 11.64 14.72
CA HIS A 112 -18.59 10.60 14.85
C HIS A 112 -18.35 9.40 13.91
N ILE A 113 -17.09 9.10 13.62
CA ILE A 113 -16.71 7.98 12.74
C ILE A 113 -16.69 6.74 13.63
N THR A 114 -17.79 5.99 13.59
CA THR A 114 -17.89 4.73 14.30
C THR A 114 -17.27 3.62 13.44
N ASP A 115 -16.72 2.58 14.06
CA ASP A 115 -16.28 1.37 13.34
C ASP A 115 -17.41 0.79 12.47
N ALA A 116 -18.66 0.92 12.93
CA ALA A 116 -19.86 0.55 12.18
C ALA A 116 -20.09 1.39 10.91
N ASP A 117 -19.65 2.65 10.88
CA ASP A 117 -19.79 3.52 9.71
C ASP A 117 -18.70 3.20 8.68
N ILE A 118 -17.50 2.86 9.13
CA ILE A 118 -16.43 2.32 8.28
C ILE A 118 -16.87 1.00 7.65
N GLU A 119 -17.48 0.10 8.42
CA GLU A 119 -17.98 -1.19 7.93
C GLU A 119 -19.13 -1.00 6.92
N LYS A 120 -20.04 -0.05 7.16
CA LYS A 120 -21.08 0.33 6.20
C LYS A 120 -20.49 0.88 4.91
N LEU A 121 -19.48 1.76 5.00
CA LEU A 121 -18.80 2.31 3.83
C LEU A 121 -18.13 1.22 3.01
N GLN A 122 -17.43 0.28 3.65
CA GLN A 122 -16.84 -0.88 2.99
C GLN A 122 -17.89 -1.72 2.26
N LYS A 123 -19.00 -2.03 2.94
CA LYS A 123 -20.10 -2.76 2.32
C LYS A 123 -20.70 -2.02 1.11
N LEU A 124 -20.89 -0.70 1.21
CA LEU A 124 -21.37 0.11 0.11
C LEU A 124 -20.39 0.14 -1.07
N ILE A 125 -19.07 0.13 -0.82
CA ILE A 125 -18.05 0.04 -1.86
C ILE A 125 -18.13 -1.32 -2.58
N ASP A 126 -18.22 -2.41 -1.82
CA ASP A 126 -18.32 -3.76 -2.38
C ASP A 126 -19.62 -3.97 -3.18
N ASP A 127 -20.74 -3.44 -2.69
CA ASP A 127 -22.03 -3.45 -3.38
C ASP A 127 -21.99 -2.65 -4.70
N ASN A 128 -21.36 -1.47 -4.70
CA ASN A 128 -21.21 -0.66 -5.91
C ASN A 128 -20.30 -1.33 -6.93
N LYS A 129 -19.20 -1.94 -6.48
CA LYS A 129 -18.30 -2.68 -7.36
C LYS A 129 -19.03 -3.84 -8.04
N SER A 130 -19.81 -4.58 -7.28
CA SER A 130 -20.63 -5.69 -7.81
C SER A 130 -21.64 -5.20 -8.85
N LYS A 131 -22.34 -4.09 -8.56
CA LYS A 131 -23.28 -3.46 -9.53
C LYS A 131 -22.57 -2.97 -10.81
N ALA A 132 -21.38 -2.41 -10.68
CA ALA A 132 -20.60 -1.97 -11.83
C ALA A 132 -20.22 -3.17 -12.72
N GLU A 133 -19.82 -4.29 -12.11
CA GLU A 133 -19.56 -5.54 -12.84
C GLU A 133 -20.82 -6.09 -13.53
N GLU A 134 -21.98 -6.05 -12.87
CA GLU A 134 -23.26 -6.46 -13.47
C GLU A 134 -23.65 -5.59 -14.67
N LEU A 135 -23.55 -4.26 -14.53
CA LEU A 135 -23.83 -3.31 -15.62
C LEU A 135 -22.85 -3.50 -16.78
N HIS A 136 -21.58 -3.77 -16.49
CA HIS A 136 -20.59 -4.06 -17.52
C HIS A 136 -20.98 -5.30 -18.33
N ARG A 137 -21.33 -6.41 -17.66
CA ARG A 137 -21.80 -7.63 -18.33
C ARG A 137 -23.08 -7.41 -19.14
N ALA A 138 -24.03 -6.63 -18.62
CA ALA A 138 -25.26 -6.31 -19.34
C ALA A 138 -24.99 -5.48 -20.62
N THR A 139 -24.02 -4.57 -20.55
CA THR A 139 -23.58 -3.76 -21.68
C THR A 139 -22.90 -4.62 -22.75
N GLU A 140 -21.98 -5.50 -22.34
CA GLU A 140 -21.33 -6.47 -23.23
C GLU A 140 -22.35 -7.39 -23.91
N PHE A 141 -23.31 -7.91 -23.16
CA PHE A 141 -24.37 -8.76 -23.69
C PHE A 141 -25.21 -8.02 -24.74
N SER A 142 -25.58 -6.77 -24.46
CA SER A 142 -26.35 -5.94 -25.39
C SER A 142 -25.53 -5.64 -26.64
N HIS A 143 -24.23 -5.35 -26.48
CA HIS A 143 -23.33 -5.12 -27.61
C HIS A 143 -23.23 -6.35 -28.53
N SER A 144 -23.12 -7.55 -27.95
CA SER A 144 -23.12 -8.83 -28.70
C SER A 144 -24.43 -9.04 -29.46
N GLN A 145 -25.58 -8.83 -28.79
CA GLN A 145 -26.90 -8.96 -29.41
C GLN A 145 -27.11 -8.00 -30.59
N TYR A 146 -26.65 -6.76 -30.46
CA TYR A 146 -26.74 -5.80 -31.55
C TYR A 146 -25.73 -6.08 -32.66
N GLY A 147 -24.53 -6.59 -32.34
CA GLY A 147 -23.57 -7.08 -33.33
C GLY A 147 -24.14 -8.19 -34.20
N GLU A 148 -24.76 -9.21 -33.58
CA GLU A 148 -25.42 -10.32 -34.29
C GLU A 148 -26.56 -9.84 -35.20
N LYS A 149 -27.37 -8.86 -34.73
CA LYS A 149 -28.44 -8.26 -35.53
C LYS A 149 -27.89 -7.44 -36.71
N GLU A 150 -26.81 -6.69 -36.51
CA GLU A 150 -26.14 -5.94 -37.58
C GLU A 150 -25.56 -6.89 -38.63
N GLU A 151 -24.91 -7.99 -38.22
CA GLU A 151 -24.40 -9.01 -39.13
C GLU A 151 -25.52 -9.70 -39.92
N ALA A 152 -26.62 -10.09 -39.27
CA ALA A 152 -27.77 -10.70 -39.94
C ALA A 152 -28.42 -9.75 -40.95
N LEU A 153 -28.50 -8.46 -40.61
CA LEU A 153 -29.02 -7.43 -41.52
C LEU A 153 -28.08 -7.23 -42.70
N GLN A 154 -26.77 -7.19 -42.47
CA GLN A 154 -25.76 -7.06 -43.53
C GLN A 154 -25.78 -8.26 -44.47
N GLN A 155 -25.99 -9.47 -43.94
CA GLN A 155 -26.18 -10.68 -44.75
C GLN A 155 -27.42 -10.58 -45.63
N GLN A 156 -28.56 -10.11 -45.09
CA GLN A 156 -29.77 -9.89 -45.90
C GLN A 156 -29.55 -8.82 -46.99
N ILE A 157 -28.87 -7.72 -46.67
CA ILE A 157 -28.52 -6.67 -47.65
C ILE A 157 -27.61 -7.24 -48.74
N ASN A 158 -26.62 -8.06 -48.38
CA ASN A 158 -25.72 -8.69 -49.34
C ASN A 158 -26.48 -9.66 -50.26
N ILE A 159 -27.35 -10.51 -49.72
CA ILE A 159 -28.18 -11.44 -50.51
C ILE A 159 -29.07 -10.69 -51.51
N ILE A 160 -29.73 -9.61 -51.06
CA ILE A 160 -30.59 -8.80 -51.92
C ILE A 160 -29.78 -8.06 -52.99
N SER A 161 -28.60 -7.53 -52.64
CA SER A 161 -27.74 -6.84 -53.60
C SER A 161 -27.16 -7.78 -54.66
N GLU A 162 -26.83 -9.03 -54.31
CA GLU A 162 -26.46 -10.09 -55.26
C GLU A 162 -27.63 -10.46 -56.20
N HIS A 163 -28.85 -10.48 -55.69
CA HIS A 163 -30.06 -10.71 -56.50
C HIS A 163 -30.39 -9.53 -57.44
N ILE A 164 -29.99 -8.30 -57.10
CA ILE A 164 -30.19 -7.11 -57.95
C ILE A 164 -29.11 -7.00 -59.04
N PHE A 165 -27.88 -7.47 -58.78
CA PHE A 165 -26.74 -7.36 -59.69
C PHE A 165 -26.45 -8.61 -60.53
N SER A 166 -27.23 -9.69 -60.41
CA SER A 166 -27.07 -10.88 -61.25
C SER A 166 -27.48 -10.58 -62.71
N PRO A 167 -26.58 -10.68 -63.70
CA PRO A 167 -26.87 -10.28 -65.08
C PRO A 167 -27.64 -11.40 -65.79
N GLN A 168 -28.98 -11.40 -65.68
CA GLN A 168 -29.85 -12.22 -66.52
C GLN A 168 -30.79 -11.34 -67.35
N HIS A 169 -30.38 -11.18 -68.62
CA HIS A 169 -31.09 -10.68 -69.80
C HIS A 169 -32.34 -9.81 -69.55
N ASP A 170 -32.14 -8.51 -69.74
CA ASP A 170 -33.12 -7.43 -69.69
C ASP A 170 -34.31 -7.68 -70.65
N SER A 171 -35.44 -8.08 -70.07
CA SER A 171 -36.69 -8.26 -70.80
C SER A 171 -37.58 -7.03 -70.62
N PHE A 172 -37.82 -6.32 -71.72
CA PHE A 172 -38.52 -5.04 -71.88
C PHE A 172 -39.77 -4.82 -70.98
N TRP A 173 -40.47 -5.88 -70.58
CA TRP A 173 -41.59 -5.81 -69.64
C TRP A 173 -41.22 -5.36 -68.22
N LYS A 174 -39.99 -5.63 -67.74
CA LYS A 174 -39.49 -5.09 -66.46
C LYS A 174 -39.26 -3.58 -66.51
N ARG A 175 -38.95 -3.03 -67.69
CA ARG A 175 -38.79 -1.59 -67.96
C ARG A 175 -40.15 -0.88 -67.99
N LEU A 176 -41.17 -1.53 -68.56
CA LEU A 176 -42.54 -1.03 -68.63
C LEU A 176 -43.25 -1.10 -67.26
N LEU A 177 -42.99 -2.15 -66.46
CA LEU A 177 -43.51 -2.29 -65.09
C LEU A 177 -42.89 -1.27 -64.11
N ARG A 178 -41.64 -0.82 -64.33
CA ARG A 178 -40.98 0.22 -63.51
C ARG A 178 -41.66 1.59 -63.56
N LEU A 179 -42.38 1.89 -64.64
CA LEU A 179 -43.14 3.14 -64.80
C LEU A 179 -44.50 3.10 -64.08
N TRP A 180 -44.95 1.93 -63.65
CA TRP A 180 -46.30 1.74 -63.10
C TRP A 180 -46.38 0.85 -61.85
N ARG A 181 -45.25 0.66 -61.14
CA ARG A 181 -45.23 0.29 -59.72
C ARG A 181 -43.78 0.32 -59.20
N LYS A 182 -43.54 1.00 -58.08
CA LYS A 182 -42.30 0.81 -57.32
C LYS A 182 -42.27 -0.65 -56.85
N PRO A 183 -41.19 -1.43 -57.09
CA PRO A 183 -41.14 -2.83 -56.68
C PRO A 183 -41.28 -2.93 -55.15
N PRO A 184 -41.99 -3.95 -54.62
CA PRO A 184 -42.20 -4.13 -53.18
C PRO A 184 -40.86 -4.23 -52.42
N GLU A 185 -39.84 -4.82 -53.05
CA GLU A 185 -38.47 -4.96 -52.53
C GLU A 185 -37.77 -3.61 -52.27
N GLN A 186 -38.04 -2.56 -53.06
CA GLN A 186 -37.46 -1.22 -52.82
C GLN A 186 -38.15 -0.49 -51.66
N GLN A 187 -39.43 -0.80 -51.40
CA GLN A 187 -40.15 -0.25 -50.25
C GLN A 187 -39.76 -0.97 -48.96
N GLU A 188 -39.51 -2.27 -49.02
CA GLU A 188 -38.95 -3.03 -47.91
C GLU A 188 -37.52 -2.61 -47.59
N TYR A 189 -36.67 -2.41 -48.61
CA TYR A 189 -35.31 -1.88 -48.42
C TYR A 189 -35.32 -0.48 -47.78
N ALA A 190 -36.20 0.42 -48.25
CA ALA A 190 -36.34 1.75 -47.65
C ALA A 190 -36.85 1.69 -46.19
N ARG A 191 -37.77 0.75 -45.88
CA ARG A 191 -38.24 0.51 -44.51
C ARG A 191 -37.14 -0.06 -43.61
N LEU A 192 -36.31 -0.95 -44.13
CA LEU A 192 -35.18 -1.53 -43.41
C LEU A 192 -34.10 -0.49 -43.11
N LEU A 193 -33.81 0.42 -44.05
CA LEU A 193 -32.89 1.55 -43.82
C LEU A 193 -33.40 2.52 -42.75
N ILE A 194 -34.70 2.82 -42.75
CA ILE A 194 -35.32 3.67 -41.71
C ILE A 194 -35.23 2.98 -40.36
N LYS A 195 -35.57 1.68 -40.29
CA LYS A 195 -35.47 0.89 -39.07
C LYS A 195 -34.04 0.75 -38.55
N GLN A 196 -33.06 0.64 -39.45
CA GLN A 196 -31.64 0.60 -39.10
C GLN A 196 -31.16 1.94 -38.55
N HIS A 197 -31.59 3.05 -39.15
CA HIS A 197 -31.30 4.39 -38.63
C HIS A 197 -31.96 4.63 -37.26
N GLU A 198 -33.23 4.27 -37.09
CA GLU A 198 -33.94 4.38 -35.81
C GLU A 198 -33.23 3.58 -34.71
N LEU A 199 -32.86 2.33 -35.01
CA LEU A 199 -32.20 1.44 -34.06
C LEU A 199 -30.76 1.91 -33.74
N ASN A 200 -30.05 2.49 -34.72
CA ASN A 200 -28.75 3.13 -34.49
C ASN A 200 -28.88 4.39 -33.63
N THR A 201 -29.91 5.22 -33.86
CA THR A 201 -30.16 6.40 -33.03
C THR A 201 -30.53 6.01 -31.60
N GLU A 202 -31.32 4.95 -31.42
CA GLU A 202 -31.69 4.40 -30.12
C GLU A 202 -30.45 3.84 -29.41
N LYS A 203 -29.62 3.04 -30.09
CA LYS A 203 -28.35 2.51 -29.58
C LYS A 203 -27.38 3.63 -29.16
N ILE A 204 -27.21 4.66 -29.98
CA ILE A 204 -26.36 5.82 -29.64
C ILE A 204 -26.93 6.56 -28.43
N SER A 205 -28.26 6.71 -28.33
CA SER A 205 -28.90 7.37 -27.19
C SER A 205 -28.77 6.59 -25.89
N GLU A 206 -28.89 5.25 -25.94
CA GLU A 206 -28.72 4.38 -24.78
C GLU A 206 -27.26 4.30 -24.34
N LEU A 207 -26.33 4.12 -25.28
CA LEU A 207 -24.89 4.05 -24.99
C LEU A 207 -24.38 5.38 -24.44
N SER A 208 -24.79 6.51 -25.02
CA SER A 208 -24.42 7.83 -24.48
C SER A 208 -25.03 8.07 -23.09
N ARG A 209 -26.25 7.57 -22.81
CA ARG A 209 -26.84 7.65 -21.47
C ARG A 209 -26.06 6.81 -20.45
N LEU A 210 -25.68 5.58 -20.80
CA LEU A 210 -24.90 4.69 -19.95
C LEU A 210 -23.48 5.23 -19.72
N GLU A 211 -22.84 5.78 -20.75
CA GLU A 211 -21.51 6.37 -20.67
C GLU A 211 -21.52 7.66 -19.83
N ASN A 212 -22.55 8.49 -19.94
CA ASN A 212 -22.74 9.64 -19.06
C ASN A 212 -22.96 9.22 -17.59
N GLN A 213 -23.70 8.15 -17.33
CA GLN A 213 -23.87 7.61 -15.98
C GLN A 213 -22.57 7.05 -15.42
N LYS A 214 -21.79 6.35 -16.23
CA LYS A 214 -20.46 5.85 -15.86
C LYS A 214 -19.50 7.00 -15.54
N ASN A 215 -19.39 7.99 -16.42
CA ASN A 215 -18.54 9.16 -16.21
C ASN A 215 -18.94 9.97 -14.97
N ALA A 216 -20.24 10.10 -14.70
CA ALA A 216 -20.73 10.76 -13.48
C ALA A 216 -20.32 9.98 -12.22
N CYS A 217 -20.38 8.65 -12.26
CA CYS A 217 -19.97 7.80 -11.15
C CYS A 217 -18.45 7.83 -10.93
N GLU A 218 -17.66 7.81 -12.01
CA GLU A 218 -16.20 7.94 -11.95
C GLU A 218 -15.78 9.32 -11.44
N THR A 219 -16.44 10.39 -11.87
CA THR A 219 -16.18 11.75 -11.37
C THR A 219 -16.48 11.86 -9.87
N GLN A 220 -17.61 11.31 -9.42
CA GLN A 220 -17.94 11.24 -7.99
C GLN A 220 -16.91 10.42 -7.20
N SER A 221 -16.42 9.31 -7.77
CA SER A 221 -15.37 8.52 -7.12
C SER A 221 -14.07 9.29 -6.98
N VAL A 222 -13.66 10.05 -8.00
CA VAL A 222 -12.45 10.90 -7.96
C VAL A 222 -12.61 12.05 -6.97
N GLU A 223 -13.78 12.71 -6.91
CA GLU A 223 -14.06 13.76 -5.93
C GLU A 223 -13.98 13.24 -4.49
N LEU A 224 -14.54 12.05 -4.24
CA LEU A 224 -14.48 11.41 -2.93
C LEU A 224 -13.04 11.02 -2.54
N LEU A 225 -12.23 10.54 -3.49
CA LEU A 225 -10.81 10.26 -3.28
C LEU A 225 -10.01 11.53 -3.00
N HIS A 226 -10.33 12.65 -3.68
CA HIS A 226 -9.70 13.94 -3.42
C HIS A 226 -10.04 14.48 -2.03
N LEU A 227 -11.30 14.42 -1.63
CA LEU A 227 -11.76 14.78 -0.28
C LEU A 227 -11.08 13.92 0.80
N GLN A 228 -10.90 12.62 0.54
CA GLN A 228 -10.18 11.73 1.45
C GLN A 228 -8.68 12.11 1.56
N ALA A 229 -8.05 12.51 0.46
CA ALA A 229 -6.65 12.95 0.46
C ALA A 229 -6.44 14.30 1.17
N GLU A 230 -7.39 15.23 1.06
CA GLU A 230 -7.36 16.51 1.81
C GLU A 230 -7.57 16.30 3.31
N GLN A 231 -8.41 15.34 3.70
CA GLN A 231 -8.62 14.99 5.11
C GLN A 231 -7.42 14.28 5.76
N GLN A 232 -6.51 13.69 4.97
CA GLN A 232 -5.27 13.08 5.46
C GLN A 232 -4.10 14.07 5.60
N LYS A 233 -4.24 15.31 5.10
CA LYS A 233 -3.21 16.36 5.20
C LYS A 233 -3.39 17.33 6.37
N ASN A 234 -4.53 17.27 7.07
CA ASN A 234 -4.80 17.99 8.33
C ASN A 234 -4.69 17.05 9.52
#